data_AF-A0A2V9AEE1-F1
#
_entry.id   AF-A0A2V9AEE1-F1
#
_cell.length_a   1.000
_cell.length_b   1.000
_cell.length_c   1.000
_cell.angle_alpha   90.00
_cell.angle_beta   90.00
_cell.angle_gamma   90.00
#
_symmetry.space_group_name_H-M   'P 1'
#
loop_
_entity.id
_entity.type
_entity.pdbx_description
1 polymer ?
#
loop_
_entity_poly.entity_id
_entity_poly.type
_entity_poly.pdbx_seq_one_letter_code
_entity_poly.pdbx_strand_id
1 'polypeptide(L)'
;MAAPITKLNFWGVRGSTPTVDPATWRYGGNTPCLELEAPDGTQFILDCGTGLRMLGNRWTSPGGGKGQGTHILITHYHWDHIQGVPFFAPLYVEKNEFQFYSFRSKFLGRDSLKQVFEAQMAVPYFPVDMSVMSAKRRFQEVDGGESFTIGENKVTSHWLNHPQGCLGFRIETPAGTVAYATDNEPGNAKLDESLRELAAGADIFINDAQYTPEQLGSLRKGWGHSSWLEGVKVARQAGAKTLVLFHHDPDSTDRTVDSILRQAREEFDSVFAASEGMVITLGAPGEPVQAHMPRTRTALRREVQFQARVCGLTEGGKEFVEETVVCDLSLQGALITLKHLPQLQSELRVTMDAPGTNREQHIQLRGYVVRVEDAKEKGRVAVGVVFTD
;
A
#
# COMPACT_ATOMS: atom_id res chain seq x y z
N MET A 1 2.25 17.80 -24.75
CA MET A 1 1.22 17.13 -23.93
C MET A 1 1.90 16.71 -22.64
N ALA A 2 1.26 16.88 -21.48
CA ALA A 2 1.82 16.35 -20.23
C ALA A 2 1.95 14.83 -20.34
N ALA A 3 2.99 14.24 -19.75
CA ALA A 3 3.14 12.79 -19.72
C ALA A 3 1.92 12.16 -19.01
N PRO A 4 1.41 11.01 -19.48
CA PRO A 4 0.34 10.32 -18.77
C PRO A 4 0.82 9.92 -17.38
N ILE A 5 0.00 10.17 -16.36
CA ILE A 5 0.31 9.86 -14.97
C ILE A 5 -0.81 8.99 -14.39
N THR A 6 -0.42 7.89 -13.75
CA THR A 6 -1.31 7.09 -12.90
C THR A 6 -0.92 7.27 -11.45
N LYS A 7 -1.88 7.54 -10.56
CA LYS A 7 -1.65 7.78 -9.14
C LYS A 7 -2.39 6.77 -8.29
N LEU A 8 -1.68 6.10 -7.38
CA LEU A 8 -2.20 5.08 -6.48
C LEU A 8 -2.07 5.56 -5.03
N ASN A 9 -3.17 5.69 -4.30
CA ASN A 9 -3.23 6.12 -2.90
C ASN A 9 -3.69 4.95 -2.02
N PHE A 10 -3.06 4.79 -0.86
CA PHE A 10 -3.33 3.72 0.09
C PHE A 10 -4.12 4.28 1.28
N TRP A 11 -5.36 3.83 1.47
CA TRP A 11 -6.27 4.29 2.53
C TRP A 11 -6.42 3.29 3.67
N GLY A 12 -6.10 2.03 3.42
CA GLY A 12 -5.96 0.99 4.43
C GLY A 12 -5.10 -0.16 3.89
N VAL A 13 -4.32 -0.76 4.78
CA VAL A 13 -3.19 -1.64 4.42
C VAL A 13 -3.07 -2.89 5.28
N ARG A 14 -3.87 -3.04 6.33
CA ARG A 14 -3.85 -4.19 7.23
C ARG A 14 -4.83 -5.26 6.82
N GLY A 15 -4.52 -6.50 7.12
CA GLY A 15 -5.41 -7.63 6.88
C GLY A 15 -6.36 -7.92 8.03
N SER A 16 -7.38 -8.73 7.78
CA SER A 16 -8.27 -9.43 8.74
C SER A 16 -9.14 -8.57 9.65
N THR A 17 -8.59 -7.56 10.33
CA THR A 17 -9.32 -6.65 11.23
C THR A 17 -8.58 -5.32 11.34
N PRO A 18 -9.29 -4.19 11.50
CA PRO A 18 -8.60 -2.94 11.78
C PRO A 18 -7.90 -2.98 13.14
N THR A 19 -6.83 -2.21 13.29
CA THR A 19 -6.07 -2.06 14.53
C THR A 19 -6.02 -0.59 14.94
N VAL A 20 -6.00 -0.33 16.24
CA VAL A 20 -5.92 1.03 16.81
C VAL A 20 -4.75 1.17 17.79
N ASP A 21 -3.81 0.22 17.74
CA ASP A 21 -2.68 0.16 18.66
C ASP A 21 -1.61 1.22 18.33
N PRO A 22 -1.09 1.98 19.31
CA PRO A 22 0.02 2.91 19.08
C PRO A 22 1.25 2.30 18.39
N ALA A 23 1.49 1.00 18.58
CA ALA A 23 2.57 0.26 17.93
C ALA A 23 2.33 -0.04 16.45
N THR A 24 1.16 0.30 15.88
CA THR A 24 0.80 0.08 14.47
C THR A 24 0.60 1.37 13.68
N TRP A 25 0.68 2.53 14.33
CA TRP A 25 0.31 3.83 13.75
C TRP A 25 1.17 4.28 12.58
N ARG A 26 2.42 3.82 12.47
CA ARG A 26 3.29 4.25 11.37
C ARG A 26 2.81 3.71 10.02
N TYR A 27 2.46 2.43 9.97
CA TYR A 27 1.93 1.83 8.74
C TYR A 27 0.42 2.07 8.60
N GLY A 28 -0.28 2.26 9.71
CA GLY A 28 -1.73 2.44 9.74
C GLY A 28 -2.44 1.19 10.25
N GLY A 29 -3.72 1.35 10.55
CA GLY A 29 -4.56 0.35 11.18
C GLY A 29 -5.81 -0.03 10.40
N ASN A 30 -6.14 0.68 9.32
CA ASN A 30 -7.29 0.42 8.47
C ASN A 30 -7.08 -0.79 7.56
N THR A 31 -8.18 -1.48 7.28
CA THR A 31 -8.21 -2.63 6.38
C THR A 31 -8.31 -2.21 4.91
N PRO A 32 -8.09 -3.12 3.92
CA PRO A 32 -7.72 -2.78 2.58
C PRO A 32 -8.66 -1.80 1.87
N CYS A 33 -8.07 -0.71 1.39
CA CYS A 33 -8.73 0.22 0.49
C CYS A 33 -7.67 1.04 -0.23
N LEU A 34 -7.65 1.00 -1.56
CA LEU A 34 -6.78 1.82 -2.39
C LEU A 34 -7.59 2.62 -3.39
N GLU A 35 -7.08 3.76 -3.80
CA GLU A 35 -7.65 4.62 -4.84
C GLU A 35 -6.62 4.78 -5.96
N LEU A 36 -6.97 4.36 -7.17
CA LEU A 36 -6.17 4.56 -8.37
C LEU A 36 -6.85 5.57 -9.29
N GLU A 37 -6.14 6.63 -9.65
CA GLU A 37 -6.54 7.61 -10.66
C GLU A 37 -5.70 7.39 -11.92
N ALA A 38 -6.35 7.02 -13.01
CA ALA A 38 -5.73 6.76 -14.30
C ALA A 38 -5.55 8.07 -15.12
N PRO A 39 -4.72 8.06 -16.19
CA PRO A 39 -4.39 9.28 -16.93
C PRO A 39 -5.59 9.93 -17.63
N ASP A 40 -6.60 9.13 -18.00
CA ASP A 40 -7.85 9.60 -18.62
C ASP A 40 -8.86 10.15 -17.60
N GLY A 41 -8.50 10.19 -16.31
CA GLY A 41 -9.35 10.63 -15.21
C GLY A 41 -10.26 9.53 -14.64
N THR A 42 -10.16 8.29 -15.14
CA THR A 42 -10.89 7.15 -14.57
C THR A 42 -10.43 6.90 -13.13
N GLN A 43 -11.39 6.79 -12.22
CA GLN A 43 -11.14 6.47 -10.82
C GLN A 43 -11.51 5.02 -10.50
N PHE A 44 -10.56 4.31 -9.92
CA PHE A 44 -10.74 2.96 -9.39
C PHE A 44 -10.60 2.98 -7.87
N ILE A 45 -11.45 2.24 -7.18
CA ILE A 45 -11.28 1.86 -5.78
C ILE A 45 -11.03 0.35 -5.74
N LEU A 46 -9.96 -0.06 -5.06
CA LEU A 46 -9.61 -1.47 -4.87
C LEU A 46 -9.92 -1.84 -3.42
N ASP A 47 -10.90 -2.73 -3.26
CA ASP A 47 -11.52 -3.10 -1.99
C ASP A 47 -12.12 -1.93 -1.19
N CYS A 48 -12.98 -2.30 -0.26
CA CYS A 48 -13.86 -1.42 0.49
C CYS A 48 -13.78 -1.68 2.00
N GLY A 49 -12.58 -1.98 2.50
CA GLY A 49 -12.29 -2.09 3.92
C GLY A 49 -12.48 -0.78 4.68
N THR A 50 -12.12 -0.76 5.96
CA THR A 50 -12.34 0.41 6.84
C THR A 50 -11.63 1.67 6.33
N GLY A 51 -10.57 1.52 5.54
CA GLY A 51 -9.88 2.63 4.85
C GLY A 51 -10.80 3.43 3.94
N LEU A 52 -11.86 2.82 3.41
CA LEU A 52 -12.84 3.48 2.53
C LEU A 52 -13.49 4.70 3.19
N ARG A 53 -13.71 4.64 4.52
CA ARG A 53 -14.24 5.79 5.28
C ARG A 53 -13.32 7.01 5.19
N MET A 54 -12.00 6.80 5.23
CA MET A 54 -11.01 7.87 5.16
C MET A 54 -10.97 8.49 3.76
N LEU A 55 -11.04 7.66 2.71
CA LEU A 55 -11.22 8.11 1.33
C LEU A 55 -12.51 8.96 1.18
N GLY A 56 -13.63 8.49 1.74
CA GLY A 56 -14.89 9.22 1.72
C GLY A 56 -14.79 10.61 2.34
N ASN A 57 -14.17 10.72 3.51
CA ASN A 57 -13.93 12.00 4.19
C ASN A 57 -13.07 12.95 3.33
N ARG A 58 -12.07 12.42 2.62
CA ARG A 58 -11.21 13.20 1.73
C ARG A 58 -12.01 13.80 0.57
N TRP A 59 -12.89 13.01 -0.05
CA TRP A 59 -13.73 13.46 -1.17
C TRP A 59 -14.78 14.49 -0.77
N THR A 60 -15.32 14.39 0.45
CA THR A 60 -16.31 15.36 0.94
C THR A 60 -15.70 16.68 1.42
N SER A 61 -14.38 16.75 1.61
CA SER A 61 -13.70 17.97 2.04
C SER A 61 -13.73 19.07 0.96
N PRO A 62 -13.72 20.37 1.31
CA PRO A 62 -13.63 21.45 0.33
C PRO A 62 -12.42 21.26 -0.62
N GLY A 63 -12.68 21.20 -1.93
CA GLY A 63 -11.65 20.89 -2.94
C GLY A 63 -11.32 19.39 -3.11
N GLY A 64 -12.10 18.49 -2.52
CA GLY A 64 -12.02 17.05 -2.74
C GLY A 64 -12.56 16.62 -4.12
N GLY A 65 -12.14 15.42 -4.56
CA GLY A 65 -12.56 14.81 -5.83
C GLY A 65 -14.06 14.47 -5.86
N LYS A 66 -14.60 14.24 -7.07
CA LYS A 66 -16.00 13.84 -7.29
C LYS A 66 -16.06 12.37 -7.69
N GLY A 67 -16.94 11.59 -7.04
CA GLY A 67 -17.22 10.19 -7.37
C GLY A 67 -18.20 10.02 -8.53
N GLN A 68 -18.02 10.76 -9.63
CA GLN A 68 -18.86 10.60 -10.82
C GLN A 68 -18.22 9.54 -11.72
N GLY A 69 -18.83 8.34 -11.77
CA GLY A 69 -18.33 7.26 -12.61
C GLY A 69 -17.11 6.54 -12.02
N THR A 70 -17.10 6.32 -10.70
CA THR A 70 -16.04 5.55 -10.02
C THR A 70 -16.28 4.05 -10.16
N HIS A 71 -15.22 3.31 -10.46
CA HIS A 71 -15.23 1.85 -10.59
C HIS A 71 -14.65 1.21 -9.33
N ILE A 72 -15.35 0.24 -8.75
CA ILE A 72 -14.97 -0.38 -7.48
C ILE A 72 -14.72 -1.86 -7.74
N LEU A 73 -13.46 -2.27 -7.66
CA LEU A 73 -13.03 -3.65 -7.85
C LEU A 73 -12.85 -4.29 -6.47
N ILE A 74 -13.62 -5.34 -6.20
CA ILE A 74 -13.59 -6.05 -4.91
C ILE A 74 -13.02 -7.44 -5.15
N THR A 75 -11.94 -7.75 -4.44
CA THR A 75 -11.22 -9.02 -4.55
C THR A 75 -12.09 -10.17 -4.07
N HIS A 76 -12.71 -10.01 -2.89
CA HIS A 76 -13.61 -10.99 -2.28
C HIS A 76 -14.45 -10.39 -1.15
N TYR A 77 -15.23 -11.24 -0.48
CA TYR A 77 -16.32 -10.83 0.41
C TYR A 77 -16.00 -10.95 1.91
N HIS A 78 -14.73 -11.08 2.31
CA HIS A 78 -14.38 -11.00 3.73
C HIS A 78 -14.57 -9.58 4.27
N TRP A 79 -14.87 -9.51 5.58
CA TRP A 79 -15.28 -8.27 6.25
C TRP A 79 -14.28 -7.14 6.06
N ASP A 80 -13.00 -7.43 6.25
CA ASP A 80 -11.92 -6.46 6.13
C ASP A 80 -11.81 -5.86 4.71
N HIS A 81 -12.41 -6.47 3.68
CA HIS A 81 -12.47 -5.94 2.31
C HIS A 81 -13.78 -5.23 1.97
N ILE A 82 -14.80 -5.27 2.83
CA ILE A 82 -16.14 -4.69 2.51
C ILE A 82 -16.72 -3.81 3.61
N GLN A 83 -16.21 -3.87 4.84
CA GLN A 83 -16.79 -3.26 6.05
C GLN A 83 -16.88 -1.73 6.00
N GLY A 84 -16.10 -1.06 5.15
CA GLY A 84 -16.12 0.39 5.02
C GLY A 84 -17.34 0.95 4.31
N VAL A 85 -18.08 0.12 3.56
CA VAL A 85 -19.18 0.55 2.68
C VAL A 85 -20.25 1.36 3.41
N PRO A 86 -20.79 0.93 4.57
CA PRO A 86 -21.81 1.72 5.27
C PRO A 86 -21.32 3.11 5.70
N PHE A 87 -20.01 3.32 5.81
CA PHE A 87 -19.40 4.57 6.29
C PHE A 87 -18.76 5.41 5.18
N PHE A 88 -18.96 5.04 3.92
CA PHE A 88 -18.49 5.80 2.77
C PHE A 88 -19.53 6.87 2.39
N ALA A 89 -19.39 8.07 3.00
CA ALA A 89 -20.29 9.20 2.79
C ALA A 89 -20.67 9.49 1.32
N PRO A 90 -19.77 9.33 0.32
CA PRO A 90 -20.12 9.49 -1.09
C PRO A 90 -21.27 8.61 -1.61
N LEU A 91 -21.58 7.46 -1.00
CA LEU A 91 -22.73 6.62 -1.40
C LEU A 91 -24.08 7.23 -1.02
N TYR A 92 -24.10 8.22 -0.14
CA TYR A 92 -25.30 8.92 0.32
C TYR A 92 -25.56 10.22 -0.45
N VAL A 93 -24.85 10.42 -1.57
CA VAL A 93 -24.97 11.63 -2.39
C VAL A 93 -25.50 11.26 -3.77
N GLU A 94 -26.71 11.71 -4.08
CA GLU A 94 -27.46 11.33 -5.31
C GLU A 94 -26.71 11.60 -6.62
N LYS A 95 -25.87 12.64 -6.65
CA LYS A 95 -25.09 13.02 -7.85
C LYS A 95 -23.95 12.04 -8.19
N ASN A 96 -23.61 11.13 -7.28
CA ASN A 96 -22.50 10.20 -7.46
C ASN A 96 -22.98 8.90 -8.11
N GLU A 97 -22.05 8.23 -8.79
CA GLU A 97 -22.33 7.01 -9.53
C GLU A 97 -21.17 6.03 -9.39
N PHE A 98 -21.49 4.82 -8.95
CA PHE A 98 -20.53 3.77 -8.65
C PHE A 98 -20.87 2.48 -9.42
N GLN A 99 -19.85 1.87 -10.00
CA GLN A 99 -19.94 0.57 -10.64
C GLN A 99 -19.06 -0.41 -9.88
N PHE A 100 -19.67 -1.44 -9.29
CA PHE A 100 -18.99 -2.47 -8.51
C PHE A 100 -18.72 -3.71 -9.37
N TYR A 101 -17.56 -4.33 -9.15
CA TYR A 101 -17.10 -5.53 -9.84
C TYR A 101 -16.57 -6.53 -8.82
N SER A 102 -17.00 -7.78 -8.91
CA SER A 102 -16.44 -8.92 -8.18
C SER A 102 -17.02 -10.22 -8.73
N PHE A 103 -16.64 -11.37 -8.17
CA PHE A 103 -17.10 -12.66 -8.66
C PHE A 103 -18.46 -13.09 -8.11
N ARG A 104 -19.17 -13.92 -8.88
CA ARG A 104 -20.37 -14.60 -8.37
C ARG A 104 -19.97 -15.62 -7.30
N SER A 105 -20.37 -15.40 -6.05
CA SER A 105 -20.16 -16.37 -4.98
C SER A 105 -20.97 -17.64 -5.25
N LYS A 106 -20.32 -18.80 -5.19
CA LYS A 106 -21.01 -20.10 -5.24
C LYS A 106 -21.96 -20.34 -4.07
N PHE A 107 -21.81 -19.58 -2.98
CA PHE A 107 -22.62 -19.70 -1.77
C PHE A 107 -23.90 -18.87 -1.82
N LEU A 108 -23.89 -17.73 -2.52
CA LEU A 108 -25.03 -16.82 -2.64
C LEU A 108 -25.72 -16.89 -4.02
N GLY A 109 -25.03 -17.41 -5.04
CA GLY A 109 -25.58 -17.55 -6.38
C GLY A 109 -25.66 -16.22 -7.12
N ARG A 110 -26.67 -16.05 -7.98
CA ARG A 110 -26.80 -14.86 -8.83
C ARG A 110 -26.94 -13.59 -7.98
N ASP A 111 -26.36 -12.49 -8.46
CA ASP A 111 -26.38 -11.18 -7.79
C ASP A 111 -25.67 -11.18 -6.43
N SER A 112 -24.69 -12.07 -6.25
CA SER A 112 -23.91 -12.23 -5.01
C SER A 112 -23.36 -10.90 -4.53
N LEU A 113 -22.74 -10.16 -5.44
CA LEU A 113 -22.12 -8.88 -5.13
C LEU A 113 -23.15 -7.89 -4.57
N LYS A 114 -24.34 -7.80 -5.18
CA LYS A 114 -25.41 -6.93 -4.68
C LYS A 114 -25.89 -7.40 -3.30
N GLN A 115 -26.13 -8.70 -3.14
CA GLN A 115 -26.62 -9.29 -1.89
C GLN A 115 -25.67 -9.05 -0.71
N VAL A 116 -24.36 -9.21 -0.91
CA VAL A 116 -23.33 -8.96 0.12
C VAL A 116 -23.42 -7.52 0.62
N PHE A 117 -23.56 -6.57 -0.29
CA PHE A 117 -23.61 -5.15 0.04
C PHE A 117 -24.93 -4.75 0.71
N GLU A 118 -26.06 -5.31 0.29
CA GLU A 118 -27.36 -5.12 0.94
C GLU A 118 -27.37 -5.71 2.36
N ALA A 119 -26.76 -6.89 2.56
CA ALA A 119 -26.71 -7.57 3.85
C ALA A 119 -25.91 -6.81 4.91
N GLN A 120 -24.86 -6.07 4.53
CA GLN A 120 -24.11 -5.21 5.45
C GLN A 120 -24.98 -4.12 6.09
N MET A 121 -26.08 -3.74 5.43
CA MET A 121 -27.03 -2.74 5.91
C MET A 121 -28.33 -3.37 6.45
N ALA A 122 -28.39 -4.70 6.58
CA ALA A 122 -29.59 -5.38 7.07
C ALA A 122 -29.70 -5.30 8.60
N VAL A 123 -30.95 -5.27 9.09
CA VAL A 123 -31.25 -5.44 10.53
C VAL A 123 -30.87 -6.88 10.95
N PRO A 124 -30.19 -7.10 12.09
CA PRO A 124 -29.86 -6.15 13.17
C PRO A 124 -28.46 -5.52 13.09
N TYR A 125 -27.73 -5.69 11.99
CA TYR A 125 -26.33 -5.25 11.86
C TYR A 125 -26.18 -3.74 11.64
N PHE A 126 -27.15 -3.12 10.95
CA PHE A 126 -27.15 -1.69 10.69
C PHE A 126 -28.56 -1.10 10.90
N PRO A 127 -28.68 0.16 11.35
CA PRO A 127 -29.98 0.76 11.69
C PRO A 127 -30.85 1.14 10.48
N VAL A 128 -30.30 1.12 9.26
CA VAL A 128 -30.97 1.54 8.02
C VAL A 128 -30.57 0.61 6.88
N ASP A 129 -31.50 0.32 5.96
CA ASP A 129 -31.24 -0.51 4.79
C ASP A 129 -30.54 0.27 3.65
N MET A 130 -30.18 -0.45 2.57
CA MET A 130 -29.42 0.09 1.45
C MET A 130 -30.15 1.19 0.64
N SER A 131 -31.44 1.45 0.88
CA SER A 131 -32.22 2.49 0.19
C SER A 131 -31.80 3.91 0.58
N VAL A 132 -31.19 4.10 1.76
CA VAL A 132 -30.70 5.43 2.19
C VAL A 132 -29.48 5.91 1.41
N MET A 133 -28.76 4.99 0.76
CA MET A 133 -27.64 5.31 -0.12
C MET A 133 -28.20 5.82 -1.47
N SER A 134 -28.37 7.14 -1.58
CA SER A 134 -29.00 7.75 -2.76
C SER A 134 -28.13 7.75 -4.02
N ALA A 135 -26.84 7.42 -3.93
CA ALA A 135 -25.98 7.33 -5.10
C ALA A 135 -26.42 6.21 -6.06
N LYS A 136 -26.21 6.43 -7.37
CA LYS A 136 -26.45 5.39 -8.37
C LYS A 136 -25.42 4.29 -8.21
N ARG A 137 -25.90 3.04 -8.19
CA ARG A 137 -25.06 1.85 -7.97
C ARG A 137 -25.40 0.81 -9.02
N ARG A 138 -24.38 0.27 -9.67
CA ARG A 138 -24.50 -0.86 -10.57
C ARG A 138 -23.54 -1.95 -10.14
N PHE A 139 -23.93 -3.19 -10.35
CA PHE A 139 -23.18 -4.37 -9.94
C PHE A 139 -22.93 -5.23 -11.17
N GLN A 140 -21.67 -5.58 -11.40
CA GLN A 140 -21.25 -6.48 -12.46
C GLN A 140 -20.49 -7.64 -11.85
N GLU A 141 -20.96 -8.86 -12.12
CA GLU A 141 -20.24 -10.06 -11.75
C GLU A 141 -19.20 -10.37 -12.84
N VAL A 142 -17.94 -10.62 -12.45
CA VAL A 142 -16.80 -10.96 -13.33
C VAL A 142 -16.13 -12.25 -12.87
N ASP A 143 -15.49 -13.01 -13.76
CA ASP A 143 -14.81 -14.27 -13.42
C ASP A 143 -13.26 -14.11 -13.46
N GLY A 144 -12.54 -15.06 -12.89
CA GLY A 144 -11.08 -15.14 -13.04
C GLY A 144 -10.70 -15.60 -14.44
N GLY A 145 -9.82 -14.83 -15.09
CA GLY A 145 -9.42 -14.94 -16.50
C GLY A 145 -10.18 -13.97 -17.42
N GLU A 146 -11.13 -13.19 -16.90
CA GLU A 146 -11.87 -12.20 -17.69
C GLU A 146 -11.06 -10.91 -17.90
N SER A 147 -11.24 -10.29 -19.06
CA SER A 147 -10.69 -8.96 -19.37
C SER A 147 -11.77 -8.03 -19.89
N PHE A 148 -11.76 -6.79 -19.43
CA PHE A 148 -12.67 -5.74 -19.87
C PHE A 148 -11.97 -4.38 -19.87
N THR A 149 -12.61 -3.39 -20.47
CA THR A 149 -12.05 -2.03 -20.63
C THR A 149 -12.93 -1.01 -19.91
N ILE A 150 -12.29 -0.10 -19.20
CA ILE A 150 -12.91 1.07 -18.56
C ILE A 150 -12.11 2.30 -19.01
N GLY A 151 -12.72 3.14 -19.85
CA GLY A 151 -12.02 4.25 -20.49
C GLY A 151 -10.90 3.73 -21.40
N GLU A 152 -9.68 4.24 -21.21
CA GLU A 152 -8.47 3.77 -21.89
C GLU A 152 -7.75 2.63 -21.15
N ASN A 153 -8.32 2.15 -20.03
CA ASN A 153 -7.66 1.23 -19.13
C ASN A 153 -8.20 -0.19 -19.31
N LYS A 154 -7.31 -1.17 -19.45
CA LYS A 154 -7.69 -2.58 -19.50
C LYS A 154 -7.57 -3.19 -18.11
N VAL A 155 -8.62 -3.88 -17.67
CA VAL A 155 -8.67 -4.60 -16.40
C VAL A 155 -8.78 -6.09 -16.70
N THR A 156 -7.88 -6.88 -16.11
CA THR A 156 -7.89 -8.34 -16.18
C THR A 156 -7.99 -8.90 -14.77
N SER A 157 -8.94 -9.80 -14.51
CA SER A 157 -9.06 -10.51 -13.23
C SER A 157 -8.43 -11.90 -13.31
N HIS A 158 -7.82 -12.39 -12.24
CA HIS A 158 -7.37 -13.78 -12.11
C HIS A 158 -7.77 -14.36 -10.76
N TRP A 159 -8.02 -15.68 -10.71
CA TRP A 159 -8.27 -16.37 -9.45
C TRP A 159 -6.99 -16.48 -8.61
N LEU A 160 -7.10 -16.18 -7.32
CA LEU A 160 -6.06 -16.35 -6.31
C LEU A 160 -6.41 -17.49 -5.36
N ASN A 161 -5.40 -18.01 -4.66
CA ASN A 161 -5.58 -19.13 -3.72
C ASN A 161 -5.98 -18.62 -2.33
N HIS A 162 -7.28 -18.43 -2.14
CA HIS A 162 -7.87 -18.01 -0.88
C HIS A 162 -9.15 -18.80 -0.57
N PRO A 163 -9.44 -19.13 0.70
CA PRO A 163 -10.73 -19.68 1.09
C PRO A 163 -11.90 -18.89 0.51
N GLN A 164 -12.93 -19.59 0.06
CA GLN A 164 -14.16 -19.00 -0.53
C GLN A 164 -13.97 -18.27 -1.88
N GLY A 165 -12.73 -18.12 -2.35
CA GLY A 165 -12.38 -17.50 -3.62
C GLY A 165 -11.94 -16.05 -3.46
N CYS A 166 -10.96 -15.64 -4.26
CA CYS A 166 -10.43 -14.28 -4.31
C CYS A 166 -9.98 -13.96 -5.74
N LEU A 167 -10.27 -12.76 -6.21
CA LEU A 167 -9.74 -12.23 -7.46
C LEU A 167 -8.57 -11.30 -7.20
N GLY A 168 -7.51 -11.44 -7.99
CA GLY A 168 -6.53 -10.38 -8.22
C GLY A 168 -6.93 -9.56 -9.44
N PHE A 169 -6.52 -8.30 -9.48
CA PHE A 169 -6.77 -7.40 -10.61
C PHE A 169 -5.47 -6.84 -11.21
N ARG A 170 -5.31 -6.97 -12.52
CA ARG A 170 -4.29 -6.29 -13.32
C ARG A 170 -4.93 -5.12 -14.04
N ILE A 171 -4.43 -3.91 -13.80
CA ILE A 171 -4.92 -2.68 -14.41
C ILE A 171 -3.81 -2.11 -15.28
N GLU A 172 -4.02 -2.18 -16.58
CA GLU A 172 -3.10 -1.68 -17.60
C GLU A 172 -3.59 -0.30 -18.04
N THR A 173 -2.82 0.74 -17.70
CA THR A 173 -3.11 2.14 -18.05
C THR A 173 -2.08 2.66 -19.08
N PRO A 174 -2.33 3.78 -19.78
CA PRO A 174 -1.33 4.40 -20.64
C PRO A 174 -0.01 4.78 -19.94
N ALA A 175 -0.02 4.95 -18.61
CA ALA A 175 1.18 5.30 -17.82
C ALA A 175 1.92 4.08 -17.24
N GLY A 176 1.33 2.88 -17.28
CA GLY A 176 1.91 1.68 -16.69
C GLY A 176 0.88 0.71 -16.13
N THR A 177 1.37 -0.37 -15.53
CA THR A 177 0.60 -1.51 -15.06
C THR A 177 0.65 -1.66 -13.55
N VAL A 178 -0.52 -1.80 -12.93
CA VAL A 178 -0.67 -2.15 -11.50
C VAL A 178 -1.30 -3.52 -11.38
N ALA A 179 -0.64 -4.45 -10.69
CA ALA A 179 -1.18 -5.74 -10.28
C ALA A 179 -1.53 -5.69 -8.79
N TYR A 180 -2.80 -5.84 -8.46
CA TYR A 180 -3.33 -5.89 -7.09
C TYR A 180 -3.76 -7.31 -6.77
N ALA A 181 -2.96 -8.01 -5.98
CA ALA A 181 -3.19 -9.38 -5.57
C ALA A 181 -2.99 -9.50 -4.06
N THR A 182 -4.04 -9.29 -3.28
CA THR A 182 -3.96 -9.40 -1.83
C THR A 182 -4.01 -10.88 -1.44
N ASP A 183 -4.92 -11.25 -0.56
CA ASP A 183 -5.21 -12.54 0.03
C ASP A 183 -4.94 -13.70 -0.95
N ASN A 184 -3.77 -14.30 -0.77
CA ASN A 184 -3.29 -15.40 -1.58
C ASN A 184 -2.28 -16.26 -0.82
N GLU A 185 -2.53 -17.56 -0.77
CA GLU A 185 -1.59 -18.54 -0.21
C GLU A 185 -0.83 -19.31 -1.31
N PRO A 186 0.49 -19.46 -1.24
CA PRO A 186 1.23 -20.29 -2.19
C PRO A 186 0.93 -21.78 -2.02
N GLY A 187 1.07 -22.56 -3.09
CA GLY A 187 1.04 -24.03 -3.03
C GLY A 187 -0.08 -24.67 -3.83
N ASN A 188 -0.83 -23.89 -4.61
CA ASN A 188 -1.73 -24.41 -5.63
C ASN A 188 -1.17 -24.05 -7.01
N ALA A 189 -0.59 -25.02 -7.71
CA ALA A 189 0.16 -24.77 -8.95
C ALA A 189 -0.59 -23.94 -10.01
N LYS A 190 -1.92 -24.14 -10.16
CA LYS A 190 -2.72 -23.39 -11.14
C LYS A 190 -2.93 -21.93 -10.71
N LEU A 191 -3.20 -21.71 -9.42
CA LEU A 191 -3.45 -20.39 -8.87
C LEU A 191 -2.14 -19.62 -8.68
N ASP A 192 -1.05 -20.32 -8.35
CA ASP A 192 0.30 -19.76 -8.32
C ASP A 192 0.70 -19.26 -9.73
N GLU A 193 0.33 -19.99 -10.79
CA GLU A 193 0.52 -19.52 -12.18
C GLU A 193 -0.36 -18.31 -12.49
N SER A 194 -1.62 -18.34 -12.06
CA SER A 194 -2.55 -17.22 -12.25
C SER A 194 -2.02 -15.93 -11.59
N LEU A 195 -1.41 -16.03 -10.42
CA LEU A 195 -0.75 -14.90 -9.76
C LEU A 195 0.48 -14.40 -10.55
N ARG A 196 1.31 -15.31 -11.08
CA ARG A 196 2.47 -14.94 -11.92
C ARG A 196 2.04 -14.23 -13.20
N GLU A 197 1.01 -14.75 -13.88
CA GLU A 197 0.41 -14.12 -15.07
C GLU A 197 -0.10 -12.71 -14.76
N LEU A 198 -0.80 -12.55 -13.63
CA LEU A 198 -1.29 -11.26 -13.17
C LEU A 198 -0.14 -10.26 -12.93
N ALA A 199 0.92 -10.70 -12.25
CA ALA A 199 2.10 -9.90 -11.90
C ALA A 199 3.11 -9.70 -13.05
N ALA A 200 2.96 -10.41 -14.18
CA ALA A 200 3.93 -10.44 -15.25
C ALA A 200 4.30 -9.03 -15.77
N GLY A 201 5.56 -8.65 -15.60
CA GLY A 201 6.10 -7.35 -16.04
C GLY A 201 5.43 -6.12 -15.41
N ALA A 202 4.66 -6.27 -14.33
CA ALA A 202 3.93 -5.16 -13.71
C ALA A 202 4.89 -4.10 -13.18
N ASP A 203 4.55 -2.81 -13.36
CA ASP A 203 5.32 -1.71 -12.79
C ASP A 203 5.19 -1.70 -11.26
N ILE A 204 3.97 -1.97 -10.76
CA ILE A 204 3.69 -2.15 -9.33
C ILE A 204 2.97 -3.48 -9.15
N PHE A 205 3.54 -4.36 -8.33
CA PHE A 205 2.91 -5.57 -7.85
C PHE A 205 2.63 -5.44 -6.36
N ILE A 206 1.35 -5.38 -5.99
CA ILE A 206 0.88 -5.29 -4.62
C ILE A 206 0.48 -6.69 -4.20
N ASN A 207 1.21 -7.26 -3.25
CA ASN A 207 1.06 -8.64 -2.84
C ASN A 207 0.79 -8.76 -1.34
N ASP A 208 -0.05 -9.72 -0.96
CA ASP A 208 -0.17 -10.16 0.43
C ASP A 208 1.20 -10.53 1.01
N ALA A 209 1.50 -9.97 2.17
CA ALA A 209 2.70 -10.25 2.93
C ALA A 209 2.34 -10.36 4.42
N GLN A 210 1.18 -10.93 4.73
CA GLN A 210 0.65 -10.95 6.09
C GLN A 210 1.62 -11.64 7.05
N TYR A 211 2.27 -12.72 6.61
CA TYR A 211 3.08 -13.57 7.48
C TYR A 211 4.59 -13.49 7.25
N THR A 212 5.35 -13.93 8.26
CA THR A 212 6.73 -14.40 8.05
C THR A 212 6.75 -15.82 7.47
N PRO A 213 7.85 -16.25 6.84
CA PRO A 213 8.00 -17.63 6.37
C PRO A 213 7.76 -18.68 7.46
N GLU A 214 8.18 -18.40 8.71
CA GLU A 214 8.00 -19.30 9.86
C GLU A 214 6.53 -19.40 10.28
N GLN A 215 5.81 -18.29 10.26
CA GLN A 215 4.38 -18.27 10.55
C GLN A 215 3.59 -19.04 9.49
N LEU A 216 3.88 -18.81 8.21
CA LEU A 216 3.25 -19.52 7.09
C LEU A 216 3.58 -21.02 7.11
N GLY A 217 4.83 -21.38 7.40
CA GLY A 217 5.29 -22.77 7.46
C GLY A 217 4.76 -23.58 8.66
N SER A 218 4.02 -22.95 9.58
CA SER A 218 3.50 -23.57 10.80
C SER A 218 1.98 -23.51 10.89
N LEU A 219 1.43 -22.70 11.80
CA LEU A 219 0.01 -22.71 12.16
C LEU A 219 -0.89 -21.94 11.19
N ARG A 220 -0.30 -21.13 10.31
CA ARG A 220 -1.05 -20.24 9.41
C ARG A 220 -1.27 -20.80 8.01
N LYS A 221 -0.77 -22.00 7.71
CA LYS A 221 -1.05 -22.67 6.43
C LYS A 221 -2.54 -23.03 6.31
N GLY A 222 -3.12 -22.81 5.14
CA GLY A 222 -4.53 -23.00 4.83
C GLY A 222 -5.42 -21.80 5.17
N TRP A 223 -4.84 -20.71 5.70
CA TRP A 223 -5.60 -19.51 6.06
C TRP A 223 -5.79 -18.59 4.86
N GLY A 224 -5.08 -18.83 3.75
CA GLY A 224 -5.27 -18.10 2.51
C GLY A 224 -4.38 -16.87 2.34
N HIS A 225 -3.28 -16.78 3.09
CA HIS A 225 -2.38 -15.64 3.07
C HIS A 225 -0.94 -16.03 2.76
N SER A 226 -0.12 -15.04 2.44
CA SER A 226 1.26 -15.25 1.99
C SER A 226 2.28 -14.82 3.02
N SER A 227 3.55 -15.09 2.71
CA SER A 227 4.67 -14.45 3.38
C SER A 227 5.38 -13.46 2.46
N TRP A 228 6.05 -12.49 3.06
CA TRP A 228 6.85 -11.52 2.30
C TRP A 228 7.86 -12.19 1.35
N LEU A 229 8.44 -13.33 1.75
CA LEU A 229 9.42 -14.05 0.95
C LEU A 229 8.79 -14.70 -0.29
N GLU A 230 7.56 -15.18 -0.18
CA GLU A 230 6.82 -15.74 -1.30
C GLU A 230 6.42 -14.65 -2.29
N GLY A 231 6.01 -13.48 -1.78
CA GLY A 231 5.80 -12.28 -2.62
C GLY A 231 7.06 -11.87 -3.39
N VAL A 232 8.24 -11.89 -2.75
CA VAL A 232 9.53 -11.63 -3.42
C VAL A 232 9.84 -12.66 -4.51
N LYS A 233 9.61 -13.95 -4.24
CA LYS A 233 9.82 -15.00 -5.25
C LYS A 233 8.94 -14.78 -6.48
N VAL A 234 7.66 -14.47 -6.27
CA VAL A 234 6.72 -14.18 -7.36
C VAL A 234 7.14 -12.92 -8.12
N ALA A 235 7.51 -11.84 -7.43
CA ALA A 235 7.97 -10.61 -8.08
C ALA A 235 9.18 -10.85 -8.99
N ARG A 236 10.18 -11.62 -8.52
CA ARG A 236 11.35 -12.02 -9.31
C ARG A 236 10.97 -12.87 -10.53
N GLN A 237 10.13 -13.89 -10.33
CA GLN A 237 9.71 -14.82 -11.40
C GLN A 237 8.87 -14.13 -12.47
N ALA A 238 7.98 -13.22 -12.06
CA ALA A 238 7.10 -12.47 -12.95
C ALA A 238 7.80 -11.28 -13.62
N GLY A 239 9.01 -10.92 -13.18
CA GLY A 239 9.71 -9.73 -13.66
C GLY A 239 8.97 -8.43 -13.31
N ALA A 240 8.29 -8.39 -12.17
CA ALA A 240 7.70 -7.16 -11.66
C ALA A 240 8.80 -6.14 -11.34
N LYS A 241 8.53 -4.84 -11.51
CA LYS A 241 9.53 -3.79 -11.30
C LYS A 241 9.61 -3.35 -9.84
N THR A 242 8.46 -3.23 -9.18
CA THR A 242 8.35 -2.83 -7.77
C THR A 242 7.36 -3.73 -7.05
N LEU A 243 7.77 -4.26 -5.89
CA LEU A 243 6.91 -5.03 -5.00
C LEU A 243 6.41 -4.14 -3.84
N VAL A 244 5.11 -4.17 -3.59
CA VAL A 244 4.48 -3.54 -2.43
C VAL A 244 3.92 -4.63 -1.54
N LEU A 245 4.55 -4.81 -0.38
CA LEU A 245 4.09 -5.70 0.68
C LEU A 245 2.83 -5.09 1.32
N PHE A 246 1.72 -5.82 1.28
CA PHE A 246 0.40 -5.34 1.66
C PHE A 246 -0.29 -6.36 2.59
N HIS A 247 -1.43 -5.99 3.15
CA HIS A 247 -2.25 -6.85 4.01
C HIS A 247 -1.50 -7.26 5.29
N HIS A 248 -0.85 -6.28 5.95
CA HIS A 248 -0.03 -6.54 7.14
C HIS A 248 -0.87 -7.18 8.25
N ASP A 249 -0.31 -8.19 8.93
CA ASP A 249 -1.02 -8.89 10.00
C ASP A 249 -1.44 -7.93 11.12
N PRO A 250 -2.66 -8.04 11.67
CA PRO A 250 -3.12 -7.22 12.79
C PRO A 250 -2.17 -7.17 13.98
N ASP A 251 -1.51 -8.29 14.30
CA ASP A 251 -0.62 -8.43 15.44
C ASP A 251 0.82 -7.96 15.12
N SER A 252 1.10 -7.63 13.85
CA SER A 252 2.40 -7.09 13.45
C SER A 252 2.54 -5.62 13.81
N THR A 253 3.39 -5.34 14.81
CA THR A 253 3.84 -3.99 15.15
C THR A 253 4.62 -3.35 14.01
N ASP A 254 4.79 -2.03 14.05
CA ASP A 254 5.62 -1.28 13.11
C ASP A 254 7.05 -1.83 13.02
N ARG A 255 7.63 -2.29 14.15
CA ARG A 255 8.95 -2.93 14.18
C ARG A 255 8.97 -4.25 13.42
N THR A 256 7.89 -5.02 13.51
CA THR A 256 7.73 -6.28 12.77
C THR A 256 7.70 -5.99 11.28
N VAL A 257 6.88 -5.03 10.84
CA VAL A 257 6.78 -4.64 9.42
C VAL A 257 8.10 -4.05 8.91
N ASP A 258 8.83 -3.29 9.72
CA ASP A 258 10.18 -2.82 9.39
C ASP A 258 11.17 -3.96 9.15
N SER A 259 11.14 -4.97 10.01
CA SER A 259 11.99 -6.15 9.85
C SER A 259 11.65 -6.91 8.57
N ILE A 260 10.36 -7.10 8.28
CA ILE A 260 9.87 -7.71 7.04
C ILE A 260 10.36 -6.92 5.82
N LEU A 261 10.21 -5.59 5.83
CA LEU A 261 10.64 -4.72 4.74
C LEU A 261 12.15 -4.81 4.50
N ARG A 262 12.96 -4.80 5.57
CA ARG A 262 14.41 -4.94 5.49
C ARG A 262 14.81 -6.29 4.87
N GLN A 263 14.25 -7.39 5.37
CA GLN A 263 14.54 -8.73 4.84
C GLN A 263 14.11 -8.86 3.38
N ALA A 264 12.95 -8.30 3.01
CA ALA A 264 12.50 -8.30 1.62
C ALA A 264 13.44 -7.50 0.70
N ARG A 265 14.02 -6.39 1.18
CA ARG A 265 15.00 -5.58 0.43
C ARG A 265 16.36 -6.23 0.26
N GLU A 266 16.74 -7.15 1.13
CA GLU A 266 17.93 -7.98 0.93
C GLU A 266 17.75 -8.94 -0.27
N GLU A 267 16.49 -9.27 -0.60
CA GLU A 267 16.15 -10.18 -1.69
C GLU A 267 15.63 -9.45 -2.94
N PHE A 268 15.04 -8.26 -2.83
CA PHE A 268 14.49 -7.56 -3.99
C PHE A 268 14.71 -6.06 -3.87
N ASP A 269 15.35 -5.46 -4.87
CA ASP A 269 15.85 -4.08 -4.77
C ASP A 269 14.73 -3.06 -4.53
N SER A 270 13.61 -3.19 -5.26
CA SER A 270 12.49 -2.24 -5.20
C SER A 270 11.31 -2.80 -4.41
N VAL A 271 11.39 -2.70 -3.07
CA VAL A 271 10.31 -3.11 -2.16
C VAL A 271 9.83 -1.95 -1.28
N PHE A 272 8.51 -1.82 -1.17
CA PHE A 272 7.83 -0.97 -0.19
C PHE A 272 6.94 -1.82 0.72
N ALA A 273 6.82 -1.42 1.99
CA ALA A 273 5.71 -1.87 2.83
C ALA A 273 4.61 -0.81 2.77
N ALA A 274 3.40 -1.23 2.40
CA ALA A 274 2.27 -0.33 2.25
C ALA A 274 1.95 0.40 3.55
N SER A 275 1.64 1.69 3.46
CA SER A 275 1.30 2.53 4.60
C SER A 275 0.11 3.42 4.26
N GLU A 276 -0.80 3.65 5.20
CA GLU A 276 -1.89 4.59 5.04
C GLU A 276 -1.40 6.00 4.73
N GLY A 277 -1.90 6.57 3.63
CA GLY A 277 -1.50 7.85 3.06
C GLY A 277 -0.29 7.76 2.12
N MET A 278 0.27 6.56 1.90
CA MET A 278 1.26 6.33 0.85
C MET A 278 0.64 6.63 -0.50
N VAL A 279 1.41 7.29 -1.37
CA VAL A 279 1.03 7.59 -2.75
C VAL A 279 2.13 7.11 -3.66
N ILE A 280 1.81 6.26 -4.63
CA ILE A 280 2.74 5.84 -5.68
C ILE A 280 2.28 6.45 -7.00
N THR A 281 3.21 7.04 -7.74
CA THR A 281 2.95 7.64 -9.05
C THR A 281 3.71 6.88 -10.13
N LEU A 282 3.00 6.46 -11.17
CA LEU A 282 3.54 5.93 -12.42
C LEU A 282 3.54 7.04 -13.48
N GLY A 283 4.65 7.24 -14.16
CA GLY A 283 4.92 8.39 -15.04
C GLY A 283 5.76 8.04 -16.26
N ALA A 284 6.35 9.07 -16.90
CA ALA A 284 6.93 8.99 -18.25
C ALA A 284 7.88 7.79 -18.45
N PRO A 285 7.91 7.17 -19.66
CA PRO A 285 8.69 5.98 -19.93
C PRO A 285 10.16 6.12 -19.49
N GLY A 286 10.60 5.23 -18.58
CA GLY A 286 11.98 5.20 -18.08
C GLY A 286 12.20 5.90 -16.74
N GLU A 287 11.19 6.59 -16.17
CA GLU A 287 11.29 7.13 -14.82
C GLU A 287 11.02 6.06 -13.75
N PRO A 288 11.81 6.03 -12.66
CA PRO A 288 11.58 5.12 -11.55
C PRO A 288 10.26 5.45 -10.83
N VAL A 289 9.62 4.42 -10.27
CA VAL A 289 8.39 4.54 -9.48
C VAL A 289 8.63 5.52 -8.31
N GLN A 290 7.88 6.62 -8.28
CA GLN A 290 7.96 7.59 -7.20
C GLN A 290 6.93 7.27 -6.13
N ALA A 291 7.39 6.85 -4.95
CA ALA A 291 6.54 6.67 -3.78
C ALA A 291 6.72 7.82 -2.79
N HIS A 292 5.62 8.49 -2.47
CA HIS A 292 5.53 9.46 -1.39
C HIS A 292 4.94 8.81 -0.15
N MET A 293 5.71 8.72 0.92
CA MET A 293 5.22 8.26 2.22
C MET A 293 4.61 9.44 3.01
N PRO A 294 3.53 9.23 3.78
CA PRO A 294 2.86 10.29 4.52
C PRO A 294 3.79 10.96 5.53
N ARG A 295 3.59 12.27 5.73
CA ARG A 295 4.42 13.11 6.61
C ARG A 295 4.18 12.86 8.10
N THR A 296 3.04 12.27 8.47
CA THR A 296 2.60 12.06 9.85
C THR A 296 3.41 10.96 10.53
N ARG A 297 4.57 11.36 11.07
CA ARG A 297 5.22 10.63 12.15
C ARG A 297 4.58 11.15 13.44
N THR A 298 3.67 10.39 14.06
CA THR A 298 3.11 10.68 15.40
C THR A 298 4.11 10.42 16.53
N ALA A 299 5.33 10.02 16.18
CA ALA A 299 6.43 10.00 17.12
C ALA A 299 6.67 11.40 17.68
N LEU A 300 6.83 11.50 19.00
CA LEU A 300 7.23 12.72 19.67
C LEU A 300 8.61 13.14 19.12
N ARG A 301 8.61 14.10 18.22
CA ARG A 301 9.81 14.66 17.60
C ARG A 301 10.43 15.66 18.56
N ARG A 302 11.74 15.60 18.70
CA ARG A 302 12.50 16.61 19.43
C ARG A 302 13.35 17.37 18.42
N GLU A 303 13.21 18.68 18.40
CA GLU A 303 14.21 19.54 17.79
C GLU A 303 15.48 19.40 18.61
N VAL A 304 16.47 18.74 18.02
CA VAL A 304 17.78 18.49 18.60
C VAL A 304 18.81 18.73 17.52
N GLN A 305 19.99 19.18 17.89
CA GLN A 305 21.10 19.34 16.95
C GLN A 305 22.24 18.43 17.42
N PHE A 306 22.36 17.28 16.77
CA PHE A 306 23.47 16.37 16.99
C PHE A 306 24.37 16.36 15.76
N GLN A 307 25.68 16.47 15.99
CA GLN A 307 26.65 16.14 14.95
C GLN A 307 26.56 14.64 14.66
N ALA A 308 26.52 14.31 13.39
CA ALA A 308 26.42 12.94 12.93
C ALA A 308 27.27 12.72 11.69
N ARG A 309 27.95 11.58 11.67
CA ARG A 309 28.56 11.04 10.45
C ARG A 309 27.56 10.14 9.76
N VAL A 310 27.25 10.46 8.52
CA VAL A 310 26.24 9.78 7.72
C VAL A 310 26.90 9.10 6.53
N CYS A 311 26.69 7.80 6.37
CA CYS A 311 27.20 7.01 5.26
C CYS A 311 26.04 6.38 4.48
N GLY A 312 26.12 6.38 3.15
CA GLY A 312 25.12 5.71 2.30
C GLY A 312 25.49 5.71 0.83
N LEU A 313 24.51 5.44 -0.02
CA LEU A 313 24.65 5.42 -1.48
C LEU A 313 23.97 6.65 -2.09
N THR A 314 24.66 7.29 -3.03
CA THR A 314 24.07 8.32 -3.89
C THR A 314 23.12 7.69 -4.91
N GLU A 315 22.25 8.48 -5.53
CA GLU A 315 21.37 8.03 -6.63
C GLU A 315 22.13 7.31 -7.76
N GLY A 316 23.38 7.69 -8.03
CA GLY A 316 24.25 7.03 -9.00
C GLY A 316 24.99 5.78 -8.49
N GLY A 317 24.61 5.24 -7.33
CA GLY A 317 25.21 4.04 -6.73
C GLY A 317 26.61 4.23 -6.13
N LYS A 318 27.11 5.47 -6.02
CA LYS A 318 28.40 5.74 -5.37
C LYS A 318 28.23 5.90 -3.87
N GLU A 319 29.10 5.26 -3.10
CA GLU A 319 29.17 5.46 -1.66
C GLU A 319 29.57 6.91 -1.32
N PHE A 320 28.98 7.44 -0.25
CA PHE A 320 29.37 8.72 0.33
C PHE A 320 29.47 8.63 1.84
N VAL A 321 30.30 9.51 2.41
CA VAL A 321 30.39 9.77 3.85
C VAL A 321 30.34 11.28 4.04
N GLU A 322 29.46 11.74 4.92
CA GLU A 322 29.24 13.16 5.18
C GLU A 322 29.06 13.44 6.67
N GLU A 323 29.75 14.45 7.17
CA GLU A 323 29.47 15.04 8.49
C GLU A 323 28.33 16.04 8.36
N THR A 324 27.31 15.90 9.21
CA THR A 324 26.12 16.75 9.16
C THR A 324 25.48 16.93 10.54
N VAL A 325 24.43 17.74 10.58
CA VAL A 325 23.57 17.95 11.74
C VAL A 325 22.24 17.21 11.53
N VAL A 326 21.90 16.35 12.48
CA VAL A 326 20.55 15.81 12.61
C VAL A 326 19.74 16.85 13.38
N CYS A 327 18.73 17.44 12.74
CA CYS A 327 17.97 18.58 13.27
C CYS A 327 16.63 18.19 13.91
N ASP A 328 16.09 17.03 13.53
CA ASP A 328 14.78 16.57 13.97
C ASP A 328 14.85 15.05 14.14
N LEU A 329 14.77 14.61 15.40
CA LEU A 329 14.94 13.21 15.80
C LEU A 329 13.66 12.69 16.46
N SER A 330 13.30 11.47 16.09
CA SER A 330 12.25 10.67 16.72
C SER A 330 12.77 9.26 17.01
N LEU A 331 12.06 8.49 17.84
CA LEU A 331 12.41 7.09 18.09
C LEU A 331 12.40 6.22 16.82
N GLN A 332 11.69 6.65 15.76
CA GLN A 332 11.48 5.90 14.53
C GLN A 332 12.25 6.48 13.34
N GLY A 333 13.03 7.54 13.50
CA GLY A 333 13.70 8.17 12.36
C GLY A 333 14.17 9.60 12.61
N ALA A 334 14.80 10.17 11.59
CA ALA A 334 15.33 11.52 11.59
C ALA A 334 14.96 12.29 10.32
N LEU A 335 15.08 13.61 10.36
CA LEU A 335 15.30 14.46 9.19
C LEU A 335 16.74 14.95 9.22
N ILE A 336 17.49 14.63 8.16
CA ILE A 336 18.92 14.91 8.05
C ILE A 336 19.15 15.80 6.85
N THR A 337 19.98 16.83 6.97
CA THR A 337 20.32 17.66 5.81
C THR A 337 21.64 17.16 5.22
N LEU A 338 21.69 16.77 3.95
CA LEU A 338 22.90 16.26 3.30
C LEU A 338 23.28 17.13 2.09
N LYS A 339 24.56 17.17 1.73
CA LYS A 339 25.04 17.71 0.45
C LYS A 339 24.89 16.67 -0.66
N HIS A 340 25.09 15.41 -0.33
CA HIS A 340 24.87 14.30 -1.25
C HIS A 340 23.37 14.04 -1.41
N LEU A 341 22.96 13.66 -2.63
CA LEU A 341 21.63 13.19 -2.93
C LEU A 341 21.61 11.67 -2.75
N PRO A 342 21.12 11.15 -1.60
CA PRO A 342 21.11 9.71 -1.37
C PRO A 342 20.02 9.05 -2.24
N GLN A 343 20.27 7.82 -2.63
CA GLN A 343 19.31 7.02 -3.39
C GLN A 343 18.05 6.77 -2.53
N LEU A 344 16.87 7.01 -3.09
CA LEU A 344 15.63 6.66 -2.42
C LEU A 344 15.62 5.15 -2.12
N GLN A 345 15.17 4.78 -0.92
CA GLN A 345 15.17 3.41 -0.39
C GLN A 345 16.55 2.79 -0.11
N SER A 346 17.67 3.49 -0.28
CA SER A 346 18.97 2.95 0.13
C SER A 346 19.15 3.00 1.64
N GLU A 347 20.00 2.10 2.16
CA GLU A 347 20.46 2.16 3.55
C GLU A 347 21.27 3.46 3.79
N LEU A 348 21.04 4.03 4.96
CA LEU A 348 21.81 5.12 5.56
C LEU A 348 22.27 4.67 6.94
N ARG A 349 23.56 4.80 7.21
CA ARG A 349 24.13 4.64 8.55
C ARG A 349 24.38 6.01 9.14
N VAL A 350 23.86 6.24 10.34
CA VAL A 350 23.96 7.52 11.05
C VAL A 350 24.67 7.24 12.37
N THR A 351 25.89 7.75 12.49
CA THR A 351 26.69 7.64 13.71
C THR A 351 26.67 8.99 14.43
N MET A 352 26.16 9.03 15.65
CA MET A 352 26.02 10.22 16.48
C MET A 352 26.81 10.07 17.79
N ASP A 353 27.25 11.17 18.38
CA ASP A 353 27.85 11.16 19.71
C ASP A 353 26.78 11.05 20.80
N ALA A 354 26.95 10.14 21.76
CA ALA A 354 26.03 10.01 22.89
C ALA A 354 26.29 11.11 23.94
N PRO A 355 25.30 11.96 24.27
CA PRO A 355 25.45 12.91 25.35
C PRO A 355 25.37 12.19 26.71
N GLY A 356 26.42 12.28 27.55
CA GLY A 356 26.30 12.07 29.00
C GLY A 356 27.19 11.02 29.68
N THR A 357 28.17 10.41 29.02
CA THR A 357 29.15 9.54 29.70
C THR A 357 30.58 9.98 29.39
N ASN A 358 31.48 9.98 30.38
CA ASN A 358 32.92 10.31 30.25
C ASN A 358 33.71 9.26 29.44
N ARG A 359 33.06 8.57 28.50
CA ARG A 359 33.64 7.66 27.51
C ARG A 359 32.96 7.98 26.18
N GLU A 360 33.74 8.18 25.12
CA GLU A 360 33.26 8.30 23.74
C GLU A 360 32.40 7.07 23.39
N GLN A 361 31.09 7.20 23.57
CA GLN A 361 30.11 6.22 23.12
C GLN A 361 29.42 6.83 21.92
N HIS A 362 29.61 6.20 20.76
CA HIS A 362 28.87 6.55 19.56
C HIS A 362 27.61 5.70 19.48
N ILE A 363 26.49 6.33 19.16
CA ILE A 363 25.25 5.65 18.80
C ILE A 363 25.28 5.48 17.30
N GLN A 364 25.25 4.24 16.83
CA GLN A 364 25.15 3.93 15.41
C GLN A 364 23.75 3.44 15.10
N LEU A 365 23.01 4.25 14.36
CA LEU A 365 21.66 3.94 13.90
C LEU A 365 21.73 3.53 12.43
N ARG A 366 20.94 2.54 12.05
CA ARG A 366 20.70 2.20 10.64
C ARG A 366 19.30 2.60 10.26
N GLY A 367 19.15 3.09 9.05
CA GLY A 367 17.84 3.45 8.55
C GLY A 367 17.78 3.49 7.03
N TYR A 368 16.58 3.70 6.50
CA TYR A 368 16.36 3.81 5.06
C TYR A 368 15.93 5.21 4.68
N VAL A 369 16.40 5.66 3.52
CA VAL A 369 15.94 6.90 2.88
C VAL A 369 14.51 6.68 2.44
N VAL A 370 13.56 7.36 3.07
CA VAL A 370 12.13 7.29 2.69
C VAL A 370 11.65 8.53 1.97
N ARG A 371 12.45 9.60 1.98
CA ARG A 371 12.09 10.89 1.39
C ARG A 371 13.33 11.71 1.15
N VAL A 372 13.38 12.41 0.01
CA VAL A 372 14.39 13.39 -0.31
C VAL A 372 13.69 14.61 -0.88
N GLU A 373 13.98 15.80 -0.35
CA GLU A 373 13.40 17.07 -0.80
C GLU A 373 14.48 18.16 -0.80
N ASP A 374 14.19 19.28 -1.47
CA ASP A 374 15.06 20.46 -1.40
C ASP A 374 15.12 20.98 0.04
N ALA A 375 16.34 21.15 0.56
CA ALA A 375 16.51 21.78 1.86
C ALA A 375 16.29 23.30 1.74
N LYS A 376 15.95 23.94 2.86
CA LYS A 376 15.94 25.42 2.94
C LYS A 376 17.33 26.02 2.71
N GLU A 377 18.39 25.24 2.93
CA GLU A 377 19.78 25.65 2.75
C GLU A 377 20.25 25.34 1.32
N LYS A 378 20.80 26.34 0.64
CA LYS A 378 21.17 26.24 -0.78
C LYS A 378 22.27 25.19 -0.99
N GLY A 379 22.02 24.25 -1.91
CA GLY A 379 22.98 23.18 -2.24
C GLY A 379 22.96 21.99 -1.28
N ARG A 380 21.88 21.86 -0.48
CA ARG A 380 21.64 20.70 0.38
C ARG A 380 20.25 20.14 0.16
N VAL A 381 20.07 18.89 0.54
CA VAL A 381 18.80 18.15 0.47
C VAL A 381 18.36 17.73 1.86
N ALA A 382 17.07 17.82 2.12
CA ALA A 382 16.43 17.34 3.33
C ALA A 382 16.03 15.87 3.14
N VAL A 383 16.65 14.99 3.92
CA VAL A 383 16.55 13.55 3.80
C VAL A 383 15.79 13.00 4.99
N GLY A 384 14.60 12.47 4.72
CA GLY A 384 13.82 11.74 5.70
C GLY A 384 14.37 10.32 5.84
N VAL A 385 14.86 9.99 7.02
CA VAL A 385 15.36 8.65 7.37
C VAL A 385 14.39 8.01 8.34
N VAL A 386 14.13 6.71 8.16
CA VAL A 386 13.50 5.88 9.18
C VAL A 386 14.55 4.96 9.76
N PHE A 387 14.74 4.98 11.08
CA PHE A 387 15.66 4.06 11.74
C PHE A 387 15.01 2.69 11.94
N THR A 388 15.79 1.65 11.67
CA THR A 388 15.39 0.24 11.79
C THR A 388 16.15 -0.49 12.88
N ASP A 389 17.28 0.04 13.35
CA ASP A 389 18.13 -0.50 14.42
C ASP A 389 18.68 0.61 15.31
#